data_AF-A0A150IYL5-F1
#
_entry.id   AF-A0A150IYL5-F1
#
_cell.length_a   1.000
_cell.length_b   1.000
_cell.length_c   1.000
_cell.angle_alpha   90.00
_cell.angle_beta   90.00
_cell.angle_gamma   90.00
#
_symmetry.space_group_name_H-M   'P 1'
#
loop_
_entity.id
_entity.type
_entity.pdbx_description
1 polymer ?
#
loop_
_entity_poly.entity_id
_entity_poly.type
_entity_poly.pdbx_seq_one_letter_code
_entity_poly.pdbx_strand_id
1 'polypeptide(L)'
;MNIINWEDSLRKGAQPCKSKIRFDLSYVPISHFAKQYFCEQQLDYEYSVGKEISEKEIEGTFIHEEVFAAEEVDLEQIIDSITDSSFYACTLPLHFEINEILFCGTPDGIIFSHGKPIFLIELKTTSSNPYSLYKNQTIQAEAYAFALENMRFDCNNLCIVIISINKLTSMLYGKECINIVTNGIEQLITNNHALNEDSLKIIQEYLPYEAVIHRIELDRSRFLKDITDSSMYWKMERSAKKMGSPYKCNQCTYSEECPRYDKKWSVEENKKLDEEHSKGTSIEEIAKILGKTTASINRQLIRQKYPKHGQIWSERDINRLTKLFSQNKEMSYIADVLGRKPTAIENKLMDLSLIEKTNNYSPAVEEVRKEFPKYLTPWDEGDIVKLVEMFHEKKSIDEISHILERTKYGIIAKLERLGLIKTSAASVKMCDACNSRDNCALNLNKRIYSSSEDGISIDKQNDASLWNEEEVTLMRNKFSEGIDTIELANILRKNQTSIEKELITLGLIDCSLHKTMPEML
;
A
#
# COMPACT_ATOMS: atom_id res chain seq x y z
N MET A 1 -13.24 -10.88 -40.30
CA MET A 1 -13.09 -9.55 -39.68
C MET A 1 -11.97 -8.86 -40.45
N ASN A 2 -12.20 -7.68 -41.02
CA ASN A 2 -11.11 -6.90 -41.61
C ASN A 2 -10.05 -6.67 -40.52
N ILE A 3 -8.79 -6.94 -40.84
CA ILE A 3 -7.69 -6.64 -39.93
C ILE A 3 -7.57 -5.11 -39.96
N ILE A 4 -8.14 -4.47 -38.94
CA ILE A 4 -8.01 -3.04 -38.70
C ILE A 4 -6.65 -2.86 -38.01
N ASN A 5 -5.76 -2.03 -38.56
CA ASN A 5 -4.51 -1.67 -37.90
C ASN A 5 -4.78 -0.70 -36.72
N TRP A 6 -3.75 -0.28 -35.99
CA TRP A 6 -3.95 0.58 -34.82
C TRP A 6 -4.34 2.01 -35.22
N GLU A 7 -3.85 2.48 -36.36
CA GLU A 7 -4.17 3.78 -36.94
C GLU A 7 -5.66 3.88 -37.26
N ASP A 8 -6.21 2.86 -37.93
CA ASP A 8 -7.64 2.80 -38.24
C ASP A 8 -8.49 2.63 -36.96
N SER A 9 -7.98 1.94 -35.94
CA SER A 9 -8.66 1.84 -34.65
C SER A 9 -8.79 3.20 -33.97
N LEU A 10 -7.70 3.99 -33.97
CA LEU A 10 -7.72 5.36 -33.47
C LEU A 10 -8.70 6.26 -34.24
N ARG A 11 -8.63 6.25 -35.59
CA ARG A 11 -9.52 7.07 -36.44
C ARG A 11 -10.99 6.70 -36.30
N LYS A 12 -11.29 5.41 -36.15
CA LYS A 12 -12.66 4.93 -35.94
C LYS A 12 -13.20 5.32 -34.57
N GLY A 13 -12.31 5.40 -33.58
CA GLY A 13 -12.63 5.65 -32.18
C GLY A 13 -13.53 4.59 -31.55
N ALA A 14 -13.92 4.86 -30.31
CA ALA A 14 -14.85 4.02 -29.57
C ALA A 14 -16.27 4.16 -30.15
N GLN A 15 -16.84 3.04 -30.61
CA GLN A 15 -18.22 2.97 -31.10
C GLN A 15 -19.14 2.54 -29.95
N PRO A 16 -20.28 3.23 -29.71
CA PRO A 16 -21.18 2.91 -28.60
C PRO A 16 -21.58 1.43 -28.53
N CYS A 17 -21.69 0.91 -27.31
CA CYS A 17 -22.24 -0.42 -27.04
C CYS A 17 -23.60 -0.59 -27.70
N LYS A 18 -23.79 -1.75 -28.34
CA LYS A 18 -25.13 -2.19 -28.79
C LYS A 18 -25.95 -2.80 -27.64
N SER A 19 -25.27 -3.35 -26.64
CA SER A 19 -25.89 -3.99 -25.49
C SER A 19 -26.27 -2.95 -24.43
N LYS A 20 -27.38 -3.20 -23.72
CA LYS A 20 -27.77 -2.38 -22.58
C LYS A 20 -26.88 -2.73 -21.39
N ILE A 21 -26.01 -1.80 -21.01
CA ILE A 21 -25.18 -1.93 -19.80
C ILE A 21 -25.76 -1.13 -18.64
N ARG A 22 -25.32 -1.45 -17.42
CA ARG A 22 -25.75 -0.83 -16.17
C ARG A 22 -25.58 0.69 -16.25
N PHE A 23 -26.55 1.40 -15.67
CA PHE A 23 -26.66 2.87 -15.69
C PHE A 23 -26.88 3.50 -17.08
N ASP A 24 -27.28 2.70 -18.07
CA ASP A 24 -27.60 3.17 -19.43
C ASP A 24 -26.40 3.86 -20.12
N LEU A 25 -25.18 3.40 -19.79
CA LEU A 25 -23.95 3.93 -20.36
C LEU A 25 -23.75 3.43 -21.79
N SER A 26 -23.07 4.22 -22.63
CA SER A 26 -22.63 3.78 -23.96
C SER A 26 -21.33 2.96 -23.92
N TYR A 27 -20.56 3.07 -22.83
CA TYR A 27 -19.33 2.32 -22.57
C TYR A 27 -19.02 2.35 -21.08
N VAL A 28 -18.12 1.47 -20.62
CA VAL A 28 -17.62 1.46 -19.24
C VAL A 28 -16.26 2.17 -19.19
N PRO A 29 -16.11 3.28 -18.44
CA PRO A 29 -14.80 3.87 -18.22
C PRO A 29 -13.85 2.87 -17.57
N ILE A 30 -12.61 2.74 -18.05
CA ILE A 30 -11.59 1.85 -17.48
C ILE A 30 -11.35 2.18 -16.00
N SER A 31 -11.38 3.47 -15.64
CA SER A 31 -11.32 3.92 -14.25
C SER A 31 -12.51 3.42 -13.41
N HIS A 32 -13.71 3.32 -13.98
CA HIS A 32 -14.90 2.80 -13.29
C HIS A 32 -14.87 1.27 -13.19
N PHE A 33 -14.39 0.57 -14.22
CA PHE A 33 -14.08 -0.85 -14.15
C PHE A 33 -13.09 -1.15 -13.02
N ALA A 34 -12.00 -0.39 -12.94
CA ALA A 34 -11.03 -0.49 -11.86
C ALA A 34 -11.64 -0.22 -10.48
N LYS A 35 -12.49 0.79 -10.35
CA LYS A 35 -13.23 1.10 -9.11
C LYS A 35 -14.10 -0.05 -8.61
N GLN A 36 -14.58 -0.96 -9.47
CA GLN A 36 -15.32 -2.15 -9.02
C GLN A 36 -14.50 -3.01 -8.06
N TYR A 37 -13.18 -3.07 -8.29
CA TYR A 37 -12.24 -3.80 -7.44
C TYR A 37 -12.04 -3.12 -6.07
N PHE A 38 -12.44 -1.86 -5.96
CA PHE A 38 -12.57 -1.19 -4.67
C PHE A 38 -13.91 -1.53 -4.02
N CYS A 39 -15.04 -1.18 -4.64
CA CYS A 39 -16.40 -1.51 -4.17
C CYS A 39 -17.47 -1.24 -5.24
N GLU A 40 -18.19 -2.26 -5.70
CA GLU A 40 -19.29 -2.09 -6.67
C GLU A 40 -20.50 -1.35 -6.08
N GLN A 41 -20.73 -1.48 -4.77
CA GLN A 41 -21.82 -0.76 -4.11
C GLN A 41 -21.58 0.76 -4.13
N GLN A 42 -20.32 1.18 -4.01
CA GLN A 42 -19.96 2.60 -4.13
C GLN A 42 -20.26 3.11 -5.54
N LEU A 43 -19.95 2.34 -6.59
CA LEU A 43 -20.29 2.71 -7.96
C LEU A 43 -21.81 2.83 -8.16
N ASP A 44 -22.61 1.90 -7.62
CA ASP A 44 -24.07 2.02 -7.64
C ASP A 44 -24.55 3.35 -7.01
N TYR A 45 -23.92 3.80 -5.92
CA TYR A 45 -24.25 5.10 -5.31
C TYR A 45 -23.79 6.30 -6.15
N GLU A 46 -22.56 6.27 -6.69
CA GLU A 46 -22.04 7.35 -7.54
C GLU A 46 -22.98 7.64 -8.72
N TYR A 47 -23.58 6.61 -9.31
CA TYR A 47 -24.54 6.77 -10.42
C TYR A 47 -25.99 7.05 -10.00
N SER A 48 -26.43 6.59 -8.82
CA SER A 48 -27.82 6.77 -8.39
C SER A 48 -28.06 8.06 -7.62
N VAL A 49 -27.09 8.50 -6.81
CA VAL A 49 -27.15 9.70 -5.98
C VAL A 49 -26.40 10.86 -6.63
N GLY A 50 -25.42 10.55 -7.47
CA GLY A 50 -24.48 11.51 -8.03
C GLY A 50 -23.11 11.38 -7.36
N LYS A 51 -22.05 11.65 -8.11
CA LYS A 51 -20.68 11.57 -7.61
C LYS A 51 -20.38 12.79 -6.74
N GLU A 52 -20.21 12.58 -5.45
CA GLU A 52 -19.55 13.57 -4.59
C GLU A 52 -18.04 13.54 -4.85
N ILE A 53 -17.52 14.62 -5.44
CA ILE A 53 -16.08 14.77 -5.66
C ILE A 53 -15.44 15.07 -4.32
N SER A 54 -14.61 14.14 -3.82
CA SER A 54 -13.89 14.36 -2.57
C SER A 54 -12.72 15.32 -2.76
N GLU A 55 -12.30 16.05 -1.72
CA GLU A 55 -11.09 16.90 -1.76
C GLU A 55 -9.86 16.14 -2.27
N LYS A 56 -9.75 14.85 -1.91
CA LYS A 56 -8.67 13.98 -2.38
C LYS A 56 -8.72 13.71 -3.89
N GLU A 57 -9.91 13.62 -4.47
CA GLU A 57 -10.06 13.47 -5.91
C GLU A 57 -9.76 14.77 -6.63
N ILE A 58 -10.22 15.93 -6.11
CA ILE A 58 -9.88 17.24 -6.68
C ILE A 58 -8.37 17.43 -6.72
N GLU A 59 -7.70 17.17 -5.61
CA GLU A 59 -6.26 17.32 -5.50
C GLU A 59 -5.50 16.30 -6.35
N GLY A 60 -5.97 15.05 -6.41
CA GLY A 60 -5.43 14.05 -7.32
C GLY A 60 -5.55 14.50 -8.77
N THR A 61 -6.73 14.97 -9.20
CA THR A 61 -6.94 15.49 -10.56
C THR A 61 -6.01 16.67 -10.85
N PHE A 62 -5.91 17.63 -9.94
CA PHE A 62 -4.99 18.76 -10.09
C PHE A 62 -3.54 18.32 -10.27
N ILE A 63 -3.07 17.37 -9.45
CA ILE A 63 -1.72 16.81 -9.59
C ILE A 63 -1.56 16.14 -10.94
N HIS A 64 -2.52 15.30 -11.38
CA HIS A 64 -2.42 14.66 -12.68
C HIS A 64 -2.38 15.67 -13.84
N GLU A 65 -3.21 16.72 -13.80
CA GLU A 65 -3.25 17.76 -14.83
C GLU A 65 -1.96 18.58 -14.88
N GLU A 66 -1.39 18.95 -13.73
CA GLU A 66 -0.12 19.70 -13.66
C GLU A 66 1.08 18.83 -14.06
N VAL A 67 1.09 17.58 -13.63
CA VAL A 67 2.20 16.65 -13.84
C VAL A 67 2.25 16.11 -15.27
N PHE A 68 1.09 15.84 -15.86
CA PHE A 68 0.96 15.39 -17.25
C PHE A 68 0.42 16.49 -18.18
N ALA A 69 0.72 17.74 -17.86
CA ALA A 69 0.42 18.86 -18.75
C ALA A 69 1.06 18.60 -20.12
N ALA A 70 0.23 18.26 -21.09
CA ALA A 70 0.62 17.95 -22.47
C ALA A 70 0.08 19.01 -23.42
N GLU A 71 0.78 19.24 -24.51
CA GLU A 71 0.27 20.06 -25.62
C GLU A 71 -0.85 19.31 -26.33
N GLU A 72 -2.00 19.97 -26.51
CA GLU A 72 -3.10 19.40 -27.28
C GLU A 72 -2.76 19.45 -28.77
N VAL A 73 -2.69 18.28 -29.39
CA VAL A 73 -2.37 18.08 -30.82
C VAL A 73 -3.49 17.31 -31.50
N ASP A 74 -3.60 17.44 -32.81
CA ASP A 74 -4.61 16.71 -33.56
C ASP A 74 -4.28 15.20 -33.68
N LEU A 75 -5.31 14.39 -33.94
CA LEU A 75 -5.14 12.93 -33.97
C LEU A 75 -4.16 12.46 -35.06
N GLU A 76 -4.14 13.13 -36.22
CA GLU A 76 -3.25 12.74 -37.31
C GLU A 76 -1.81 13.09 -36.97
N GLN A 77 -1.56 14.23 -36.30
CA GLN A 77 -0.25 14.57 -35.74
C GLN A 77 0.23 13.54 -34.72
N ILE A 78 -0.66 12.98 -33.88
CA ILE A 78 -0.30 11.89 -32.96
C ILE A 78 0.10 10.65 -33.74
N ILE A 79 -0.69 10.25 -34.75
CA ILE A 79 -0.41 9.07 -35.58
C ILE A 79 0.92 9.22 -36.32
N ASP A 80 1.15 10.37 -36.95
CA ASP A 80 2.38 10.70 -37.67
C ASP A 80 3.57 10.69 -36.69
N SER A 81 3.43 11.31 -35.52
CA SER A 81 4.50 11.35 -34.52
C SER A 81 4.85 9.97 -33.96
N ILE A 82 3.87 9.11 -33.70
CA ILE A 82 4.10 7.72 -33.29
C ILE A 82 4.85 6.96 -34.38
N THR A 83 4.49 7.16 -35.65
CA THR A 83 5.04 6.42 -36.79
C THR A 83 6.46 6.85 -37.14
N ASP A 84 6.69 8.17 -37.19
CA ASP A 84 7.90 8.76 -37.76
C ASP A 84 8.99 9.02 -36.72
N SER A 85 8.63 9.17 -35.44
CA SER A 85 9.60 9.50 -34.39
C SER A 85 10.31 8.25 -33.87
N SER A 86 11.61 8.40 -33.56
CA SER A 86 12.35 7.38 -32.80
C SER A 86 11.79 7.21 -31.38
N PHE A 87 11.27 8.29 -30.81
CA PHE A 87 10.67 8.36 -29.49
C PHE A 87 9.52 9.36 -29.49
N TYR A 88 8.38 8.99 -28.90
CA TYR A 88 7.24 9.89 -28.74
C TYR A 88 6.45 9.54 -27.49
N ALA A 89 6.19 10.53 -26.63
CA ALA A 89 5.37 10.38 -25.44
C ALA A 89 4.05 11.13 -25.61
N CYS A 90 2.93 10.46 -25.36
CA CYS A 90 1.61 11.06 -25.48
C CYS A 90 0.58 10.42 -24.53
N THR A 91 -0.58 11.04 -24.44
CA THR A 91 -1.80 10.45 -23.88
C THR A 91 -2.83 10.35 -24.99
N LEU A 92 -3.50 9.21 -25.11
CA LEU A 92 -4.55 9.04 -26.12
C LEU A 92 -5.66 8.11 -25.61
N PRO A 93 -6.91 8.28 -26.10
CA PRO A 93 -8.01 7.40 -25.72
C PRO A 93 -7.77 5.97 -26.21
N LEU A 94 -7.86 5.02 -25.28
CA LEU A 94 -7.76 3.59 -25.54
C LEU A 94 -9.13 2.93 -25.38
N HIS A 95 -9.38 1.87 -26.13
CA HIS A 95 -10.61 1.10 -26.02
C HIS A 95 -10.44 -0.38 -26.35
N PHE A 96 -11.33 -1.21 -25.81
CA PHE A 96 -11.47 -2.61 -26.17
C PHE A 96 -12.88 -3.11 -25.89
N GLU A 97 -13.27 -4.23 -26.51
CA GLU A 97 -14.59 -4.83 -26.32
C GLU A 97 -14.44 -6.25 -25.75
N ILE A 98 -15.15 -6.53 -24.66
CA ILE A 98 -15.26 -7.88 -24.09
C ILE A 98 -16.72 -8.14 -23.75
N ASN A 99 -17.23 -9.31 -24.14
CA ASN A 99 -18.60 -9.73 -23.88
C ASN A 99 -19.63 -8.66 -24.30
N GLU A 100 -19.47 -8.02 -25.46
CA GLU A 100 -20.35 -6.96 -25.95
C GLU A 100 -20.36 -5.67 -25.11
N ILE A 101 -19.38 -5.51 -24.20
CA ILE A 101 -19.14 -4.30 -23.41
C ILE A 101 -17.89 -3.62 -23.92
N LEU A 102 -18.06 -2.37 -24.33
CA LEU A 102 -16.98 -1.46 -24.70
C LEU A 102 -16.41 -0.85 -23.43
N PHE A 103 -15.10 -0.97 -23.26
CA PHE A 103 -14.34 -0.30 -22.21
C PHE A 103 -13.49 0.80 -22.85
N CYS A 104 -13.48 1.99 -22.25
CA CYS A 104 -12.72 3.14 -22.76
C CYS A 104 -12.03 3.91 -21.64
N GLY A 105 -10.90 4.53 -21.93
CA GLY A 105 -10.27 5.49 -21.03
C GLY A 105 -8.95 6.00 -21.59
N THR A 106 -8.35 6.96 -20.90
CA THR A 106 -7.06 7.55 -21.27
C THR A 106 -6.09 7.25 -20.13
N PRO A 107 -4.96 6.57 -20.39
CA PRO A 107 -3.92 6.41 -19.39
C PRO A 107 -3.18 7.73 -19.15
N ASP A 108 -2.42 7.81 -18.05
CA ASP A 108 -1.67 9.02 -17.72
C ASP A 108 -0.50 9.28 -18.71
N GLY A 109 0.06 8.24 -19.32
CA GLY A 109 1.08 8.40 -20.36
C GLY A 109 1.39 7.11 -21.11
N ILE A 110 1.76 7.24 -22.37
CA ILE A 110 2.27 6.15 -23.21
C ILE A 110 3.53 6.65 -23.90
N ILE A 111 4.57 5.83 -23.88
CA ILE A 111 5.82 6.10 -24.59
C ILE A 111 5.94 5.11 -25.73
N PHE A 112 6.19 5.64 -26.92
CA PHE A 112 6.43 4.89 -28.15
C PHE A 112 7.89 4.98 -28.56
N SER A 113 8.40 3.89 -29.13
CA SER A 113 9.65 3.88 -29.87
C SER A 113 9.45 3.18 -31.21
N HIS A 114 9.77 3.88 -32.30
CA HIS A 114 9.61 3.38 -33.68
C HIS A 114 8.21 2.78 -33.94
N GLY A 115 7.14 3.52 -33.59
CA GLY A 115 5.76 3.08 -33.77
C GLY A 115 5.25 2.04 -32.77
N LYS A 116 6.06 1.60 -31.79
CA LYS A 116 5.67 0.55 -30.83
C LYS A 116 5.56 1.10 -29.41
N PRO A 117 4.47 0.80 -28.68
CA PRO A 117 4.38 1.20 -27.28
C PRO A 117 5.38 0.39 -26.45
N ILE A 118 6.24 1.09 -25.74
CA ILE A 118 7.28 0.51 -24.88
C ILE A 118 7.02 0.77 -23.40
N PHE A 119 6.33 1.87 -23.05
CA PHE A 119 5.84 2.10 -21.70
C PHE A 119 4.39 2.52 -21.69
N LEU A 120 3.67 2.00 -20.70
CA LEU A 120 2.39 2.50 -20.26
C LEU A 120 2.56 2.99 -18.82
N ILE A 121 2.30 4.26 -18.59
CA ILE A 121 2.54 4.93 -17.31
C ILE A 121 1.20 5.30 -16.67
N GLU A 122 1.08 4.95 -15.40
CA GLU A 122 -0.01 5.39 -14.53
C GLU A 122 0.58 6.03 -13.26
N LEU A 123 0.17 7.25 -12.94
CA LEU A 123 0.52 7.90 -11.69
C LEU A 123 -0.55 7.58 -10.64
N LYS A 124 -0.11 7.30 -9.42
CA LYS A 124 -1.00 7.12 -8.26
C LYS A 124 -0.47 7.90 -7.08
N THR A 125 -1.26 8.86 -6.63
CA THR A 125 -1.00 9.55 -5.35
C THR A 125 -1.57 8.71 -4.20
N THR A 126 -0.78 8.48 -3.15
CA THR A 126 -1.23 7.76 -1.95
C THR A 126 -0.99 8.56 -0.69
N SER A 127 -1.98 8.59 0.21
CA SER A 127 -1.78 9.11 1.57
C SER A 127 -1.11 8.07 2.48
N SER A 128 -0.80 6.89 1.96
CA SER A 128 -0.28 5.75 2.71
C SER A 128 1.08 5.33 2.17
N ASN A 129 1.39 4.04 2.23
CA ASN A 129 2.67 3.51 1.81
C ASN A 129 2.76 3.46 0.26
N PRO A 130 3.71 4.18 -0.39
CA PRO A 130 3.89 4.12 -1.84
C PRO A 130 4.45 2.78 -2.32
N TYR A 131 5.07 1.98 -1.45
CA TYR A 131 5.65 0.66 -1.77
C TYR A 131 4.61 -0.45 -1.99
N SER A 132 3.32 -0.19 -1.86
CA SER A 132 2.27 -1.18 -2.09
C SER A 132 1.20 -0.67 -3.05
N LEU A 133 0.86 -1.49 -4.05
CA LEU A 133 -0.26 -1.22 -4.94
C LEU A 133 -1.53 -1.93 -4.48
N TYR A 134 -2.66 -1.25 -4.65
CA TYR A 134 -3.97 -1.86 -4.51
C TYR A 134 -4.40 -2.55 -5.80
N LYS A 135 -5.21 -3.62 -5.69
CA LYS A 135 -5.72 -4.38 -6.85
C LYS A 135 -6.43 -3.49 -7.88
N ASN A 136 -7.15 -2.46 -7.45
CA ASN A 136 -7.81 -1.53 -8.37
C ASN A 136 -6.82 -0.68 -9.18
N GLN A 137 -5.61 -0.44 -8.68
CA GLN A 137 -4.58 0.30 -9.41
C GLN A 137 -3.92 -0.60 -10.46
N THR A 138 -3.57 -1.85 -10.09
CA THR A 138 -2.97 -2.80 -11.02
C THR A 138 -3.92 -3.18 -12.16
N ILE A 139 -5.19 -3.45 -11.85
CA ILE A 139 -6.17 -3.84 -12.88
C ILE A 139 -6.49 -2.70 -13.85
N GLN A 140 -6.37 -1.43 -13.41
CA GLN A 140 -6.54 -0.27 -14.27
C GLN A 140 -5.45 -0.22 -15.35
N ALA A 141 -4.19 -0.31 -14.93
CA ALA A 141 -3.04 -0.32 -15.82
C ALA A 141 -3.05 -1.55 -16.76
N GLU A 142 -3.41 -2.72 -16.23
CA GLU A 142 -3.60 -3.93 -17.05
C GLU A 142 -4.70 -3.77 -18.10
N ALA A 143 -5.80 -3.10 -17.79
CA ALA A 143 -6.87 -2.84 -18.74
C ALA A 143 -6.43 -1.92 -19.88
N TYR A 144 -5.61 -0.91 -19.60
CA TYR A 144 -5.02 -0.06 -20.64
C TYR A 144 -4.00 -0.83 -21.50
N ALA A 145 -3.15 -1.67 -20.91
CA ALA A 145 -2.25 -2.52 -21.67
C ALA A 145 -3.02 -3.49 -22.59
N PHE A 146 -4.08 -4.10 -22.06
CA PHE A 146 -4.96 -4.95 -22.85
C PHE A 146 -5.67 -4.15 -23.97
N ALA A 147 -6.02 -2.88 -23.73
CA ALA A 147 -6.60 -2.01 -24.73
C ALA A 147 -5.65 -1.78 -25.92
N LEU A 148 -4.37 -1.47 -25.66
CA LEU A 148 -3.35 -1.33 -26.70
C LEU A 148 -3.24 -2.58 -27.59
N GLU A 149 -3.24 -3.75 -26.98
CA GLU A 149 -3.19 -5.02 -27.70
C GLU A 149 -4.43 -5.26 -28.58
N ASN A 150 -5.62 -4.88 -28.08
CA ASN A 150 -6.87 -5.00 -28.83
C ASN A 150 -6.97 -4.01 -29.98
N MET A 151 -6.37 -2.84 -29.81
CA MET A 151 -6.16 -1.85 -30.87
C MET A 151 -5.04 -2.25 -31.83
N ARG A 152 -4.44 -3.44 -31.70
CA ARG A 152 -3.42 -3.99 -32.60
C ARG A 152 -2.05 -3.31 -32.57
N PHE A 153 -1.73 -2.60 -31.50
CA PHE A 153 -0.35 -2.21 -31.26
C PHE A 153 0.54 -3.44 -30.99
N ASP A 154 1.78 -3.41 -31.47
CA ASP A 154 2.80 -4.42 -31.12
C ASP A 154 3.30 -4.19 -29.68
N CYS A 155 2.71 -4.90 -28.73
CA CYS A 155 3.01 -4.76 -27.29
C CYS A 155 4.02 -5.79 -26.79
N ASN A 156 4.79 -6.46 -27.65
CA ASN A 156 5.72 -7.52 -27.23
C ASN A 156 6.79 -7.03 -26.24
N ASN A 157 7.13 -5.73 -26.30
CA ASN A 157 8.11 -5.09 -25.42
C ASN A 157 7.47 -4.08 -24.46
N LEU A 158 6.15 -4.11 -24.29
CA LEU A 158 5.45 -3.16 -23.44
C LEU A 158 5.78 -3.39 -21.96
N CYS A 159 6.32 -2.37 -21.29
CA CYS A 159 6.52 -2.34 -19.86
C CYS A 159 5.42 -1.49 -19.20
N ILE A 160 4.66 -2.08 -18.28
CA ILE A 160 3.60 -1.37 -17.56
C ILE A 160 4.17 -0.85 -16.24
N VAL A 161 4.12 0.46 -16.07
CA VAL A 161 4.71 1.16 -14.93
C VAL A 161 3.63 1.92 -14.18
N ILE A 162 3.53 1.69 -12.87
CA ILE A 162 2.75 2.52 -11.97
C ILE A 162 3.71 3.29 -11.07
N ILE A 163 3.66 4.62 -11.15
CA ILE A 163 4.45 5.51 -10.29
C ILE A 163 3.57 5.86 -9.10
N SER A 164 3.93 5.34 -7.92
CA SER A 164 3.20 5.56 -6.67
C SER A 164 3.94 6.60 -5.84
N ILE A 165 3.34 7.75 -5.61
CA ILE A 165 3.97 8.87 -4.90
C ILE A 165 3.17 9.20 -3.65
N ASN A 166 3.86 9.44 -2.54
CA ASN A 166 3.20 9.99 -1.35
C ASN A 166 2.57 11.35 -1.68
N LYS A 167 1.36 11.57 -1.17
CA LYS A 167 0.58 12.78 -1.42
C LYS A 167 1.35 14.10 -1.21
N LEU A 168 2.10 14.22 -0.11
CA LEU A 168 2.86 15.44 0.18
C LEU A 168 3.99 15.64 -0.85
N THR A 169 4.69 14.56 -1.18
CA THR A 169 5.76 14.54 -2.17
C THR A 169 5.23 14.84 -3.57
N SER A 170 4.05 14.34 -3.95
CA SER A 170 3.48 14.60 -5.28
C SER A 170 3.14 16.07 -5.52
N MET A 171 2.73 16.80 -4.48
CA MET A 171 2.48 18.25 -4.59
C MET A 171 3.77 19.05 -4.81
N LEU A 172 4.89 18.57 -4.27
CA LEU A 172 6.17 19.27 -4.31
C LEU A 172 7.04 18.87 -5.51
N TYR A 173 6.95 17.60 -5.91
CA TYR A 173 7.90 16.98 -6.84
C TYR A 173 7.22 16.12 -7.93
N GLY A 174 5.90 16.22 -8.10
CA GLY A 174 5.17 15.33 -9.03
C GLY A 174 5.71 15.43 -10.46
N LYS A 175 5.94 16.67 -10.93
CA LYS A 175 6.41 16.95 -12.29
C LYS A 175 7.85 16.51 -12.48
N GLU A 176 8.69 16.76 -11.48
CA GLU A 176 10.07 16.31 -11.41
C GLU A 176 10.16 14.80 -11.46
N CYS A 177 9.31 14.08 -10.71
CA CYS A 177 9.27 12.62 -10.73
C CYS A 177 8.97 12.07 -12.14
N ILE A 178 7.98 12.65 -12.84
CA ILE A 178 7.66 12.23 -14.21
C ILE A 178 8.80 12.57 -15.15
N ASN A 179 9.37 13.78 -15.07
CA ASN A 179 10.52 14.16 -15.90
C ASN A 179 11.72 13.23 -15.69
N ILE A 180 12.01 12.84 -14.44
CA ILE A 180 13.07 11.87 -14.11
C ILE A 180 12.78 10.53 -14.79
N VAL A 181 11.53 10.07 -14.73
CA VAL A 181 11.13 8.79 -15.35
C VAL A 181 11.20 8.87 -16.87
N THR A 182 10.65 9.90 -17.50
CA THR A 182 10.66 10.05 -18.96
C THR A 182 12.06 10.24 -19.51
N ASN A 183 12.87 11.12 -18.89
CA ASN A 183 14.25 11.38 -19.32
C ASN A 183 15.15 10.16 -19.06
N GLY A 184 14.95 9.46 -17.93
CA GLY A 184 15.65 8.21 -17.64
C GLY A 184 15.34 7.14 -18.67
N ILE A 185 14.06 6.99 -19.04
CA ILE A 185 13.63 6.08 -20.10
C ILE A 185 14.25 6.46 -21.45
N GLU A 186 14.19 7.74 -21.83
CA GLU A 186 14.75 8.24 -23.09
C GLU A 186 16.25 7.92 -23.18
N GLN A 187 17.03 8.22 -22.14
CA GLN A 187 18.46 7.94 -22.11
C GLN A 187 18.77 6.45 -22.23
N LEU A 188 18.03 5.59 -21.52
CA LEU A 188 18.21 4.15 -21.62
C LEU A 188 17.96 3.64 -23.05
N ILE A 189 16.95 4.18 -23.73
CA ILE A 189 16.65 3.83 -25.13
C ILE A 189 17.74 4.35 -26.06
N THR A 190 18.13 5.62 -25.95
CA THR A 190 19.18 6.23 -26.78
C THR A 190 20.51 5.46 -26.67
N ASN A 191 20.82 4.94 -25.48
CA ASN A 191 22.03 4.16 -25.22
C ASN A 191 21.87 2.66 -25.55
N ASN A 192 20.77 2.23 -26.18
CA ASN A 192 20.46 0.83 -26.51
C ASN A 192 20.46 -0.12 -25.30
N HIS A 193 20.16 0.39 -24.10
CA HIS A 193 19.97 -0.46 -22.94
C HIS A 193 18.63 -1.18 -23.00
N ALA A 194 18.64 -2.47 -22.65
CA ALA A 194 17.42 -3.24 -22.51
C ALA A 194 16.61 -2.70 -21.33
N LEU A 195 15.37 -2.29 -21.58
CA LEU A 195 14.43 -1.81 -20.56
C LEU A 195 13.98 -2.98 -19.68
N ASN A 196 14.77 -3.27 -18.66
CA ASN A 196 14.58 -4.36 -17.72
C ASN A 196 14.42 -3.84 -16.27
N GLU A 197 14.31 -4.76 -15.32
CA GLU A 197 14.14 -4.41 -13.89
C GLU A 197 15.32 -3.59 -13.36
N ASP A 198 16.55 -3.84 -13.83
CA ASP A 198 17.73 -3.10 -13.37
C ASP A 198 17.75 -1.67 -13.91
N SER A 199 17.27 -1.45 -15.13
CA SER A 199 17.10 -0.11 -15.70
C SER A 199 16.10 0.72 -14.90
N LEU A 200 14.98 0.11 -14.48
CA LEU A 200 14.01 0.79 -13.61
C LEU A 200 14.56 1.07 -12.21
N LYS A 201 15.45 0.21 -11.68
CA LYS A 201 16.15 0.48 -10.41
C LYS A 201 17.05 1.71 -10.53
N ILE A 202 17.74 1.90 -11.65
CA ILE A 202 18.54 3.10 -11.88
C ILE A 202 17.65 4.35 -11.83
N ILE A 203 16.53 4.37 -12.56
CA ILE A 203 15.59 5.50 -12.51
C ILE A 203 15.06 5.70 -11.08
N GLN A 204 14.74 4.61 -10.38
CA GLN A 204 14.25 4.65 -9.00
C GLN A 204 15.24 5.30 -8.03
N GLU A 205 16.56 5.20 -8.25
CA GLU A 205 17.59 5.83 -7.41
C GLU A 205 17.56 7.37 -7.51
N TYR A 206 17.07 7.92 -8.61
CA TYR A 206 16.93 9.37 -8.81
C TYR A 206 15.59 9.93 -8.31
N LEU A 207 14.62 9.07 -8.01
CA LEU A 207 13.34 9.51 -7.49
C LEU A 207 13.42 9.86 -5.99
N PRO A 208 12.61 10.81 -5.51
CA PRO A 208 12.41 11.01 -4.08
C PRO A 208 12.05 9.70 -3.39
N TYR A 209 12.51 9.49 -2.14
CA TYR A 209 12.30 8.24 -1.40
C TYR A 209 10.82 7.86 -1.29
N GLU A 210 9.94 8.86 -1.29
CA GLU A 210 8.48 8.70 -1.20
C GLU A 210 7.80 8.46 -2.56
N ALA A 211 8.57 8.30 -3.64
CA ALA A 211 8.10 7.91 -4.97
C ALA A 211 8.65 6.53 -5.34
N VAL A 212 7.78 5.64 -5.81
CA VAL A 212 8.12 4.25 -6.12
C VAL A 212 7.60 3.87 -7.49
N ILE A 213 8.49 3.32 -8.32
CA ILE A 213 8.18 2.73 -9.62
C ILE A 213 7.81 1.26 -9.40
N HIS A 214 6.57 0.93 -9.74
CA HIS A 214 6.09 -0.44 -9.76
C HIS A 214 6.03 -0.93 -11.19
N ARG A 215 6.84 -1.94 -11.52
CA ARG A 215 6.69 -2.69 -12.76
C ARG A 215 5.62 -3.77 -12.57
N ILE A 216 4.64 -3.82 -13.46
CA ILE A 216 3.65 -4.90 -13.50
C ILE A 216 3.65 -5.59 -14.86
N GLU A 217 3.20 -6.84 -14.88
CA GLU A 217 3.07 -7.64 -16.09
C GLU A 217 1.60 -7.96 -16.35
N LEU A 218 1.20 -7.91 -17.62
CA LEU A 218 -0.14 -8.32 -18.04
C LEU A 218 -0.23 -9.84 -18.08
N ASP A 219 -0.74 -10.44 -17.00
CA ASP A 219 -1.23 -11.82 -17.04
C ASP A 219 -2.59 -11.83 -17.77
N ARG A 220 -2.54 -12.05 -19.08
CA ARG A 220 -3.74 -12.10 -19.94
C ARG A 220 -4.79 -13.07 -19.45
N SER A 221 -4.40 -14.26 -18.99
CA SER A 221 -5.34 -15.31 -18.59
C SER A 221 -6.09 -14.89 -17.33
N ARG A 222 -5.36 -14.40 -16.34
CA ARG A 222 -5.94 -13.85 -15.11
C ARG A 222 -6.80 -12.63 -15.40
N PHE A 223 -6.32 -11.69 -16.22
CA PHE A 223 -7.05 -10.47 -16.58
C PHE A 223 -8.37 -10.79 -17.27
N LEU A 224 -8.36 -11.67 -18.29
CA LEU A 224 -9.57 -12.08 -19.02
C LEU A 224 -10.61 -12.74 -18.11
N LYS A 225 -10.16 -13.55 -17.15
CA LYS A 225 -11.04 -14.12 -16.13
C LYS A 225 -11.65 -13.02 -15.25
N ASP A 226 -10.81 -12.15 -14.70
CA ASP A 226 -11.19 -11.06 -13.80
C ASP A 226 -12.20 -10.10 -14.47
N ILE A 227 -11.95 -9.70 -15.72
CA ILE A 227 -12.86 -8.82 -16.47
C ILE A 227 -14.14 -9.54 -16.90
N THR A 228 -14.10 -10.83 -17.22
CA THR A 228 -15.31 -11.63 -17.51
C THR A 228 -16.22 -11.70 -16.29
N ASP A 229 -15.68 -12.03 -15.11
CA ASP A 229 -16.44 -12.09 -13.86
C ASP A 229 -17.00 -10.71 -13.45
N SER A 230 -16.27 -9.65 -13.76
CA SER A 230 -16.68 -8.26 -13.50
C SER A 230 -17.71 -7.75 -14.51
N SER A 231 -17.69 -8.26 -15.75
CA SER A 231 -18.64 -7.90 -16.80
C SER A 231 -20.09 -8.26 -16.43
N MET A 232 -20.28 -9.34 -15.66
CA MET A 232 -21.60 -9.73 -15.14
C MET A 232 -22.28 -8.62 -14.32
N TYR A 233 -21.52 -7.80 -13.60
CA TYR A 233 -22.08 -6.65 -12.87
C TYR A 233 -22.63 -5.60 -13.84
N TRP A 234 -21.85 -5.25 -14.87
CA TRP A 234 -22.22 -4.26 -15.87
C TRP A 234 -23.37 -4.74 -16.76
N LYS A 235 -23.49 -6.05 -16.99
CA LYS A 235 -24.65 -6.65 -17.69
C LYS A 235 -25.89 -6.81 -16.83
N MET A 236 -25.83 -6.43 -15.55
CA MET A 236 -26.91 -6.64 -14.58
C MET A 236 -27.28 -8.13 -14.37
N GLU A 237 -26.37 -9.05 -14.70
CA GLU A 237 -26.52 -10.50 -14.47
C GLU A 237 -26.35 -10.88 -13.00
N ARG A 238 -25.81 -9.96 -12.19
CA ARG A 238 -25.73 -10.08 -10.74
C ARG A 238 -25.86 -8.73 -10.05
N SER A 239 -26.19 -8.77 -8.76
CA SER A 239 -26.18 -7.59 -7.88
C SER A 239 -24.75 -7.11 -7.60
N ALA A 240 -24.63 -5.85 -7.17
CA ALA A 240 -23.39 -5.28 -6.66
C ALA A 240 -22.84 -6.10 -5.48
N LYS A 241 -21.53 -6.34 -5.49
CA LYS A 241 -20.76 -6.96 -4.42
C LYS A 241 -20.13 -5.88 -3.56
N LYS A 242 -20.13 -6.14 -2.25
CA LYS A 242 -19.26 -5.40 -1.34
C LYS A 242 -17.85 -5.94 -1.54
N MET A 243 -16.93 -5.05 -1.87
CA MET A 243 -15.51 -5.37 -1.95
C MET A 243 -14.79 -4.45 -0.96
N GLY A 244 -13.73 -4.97 -0.34
CA GLY A 244 -12.92 -4.21 0.62
C GLY A 244 -13.19 -4.51 2.10
N SER A 245 -12.21 -4.11 2.92
CA SER A 245 -12.23 -4.30 4.37
C SER A 245 -13.21 -3.34 5.06
N PRO A 246 -13.63 -3.63 6.31
CA PRO A 246 -14.42 -2.69 7.11
C PRO A 246 -13.80 -1.29 7.17
N TYR A 247 -12.47 -1.20 7.21
CA TYR A 247 -11.74 0.06 7.17
C TYR A 247 -12.01 0.87 5.88
N LYS A 248 -11.98 0.23 4.70
CA LYS A 248 -12.29 0.91 3.42
C LYS A 248 -13.73 1.42 3.41
N CYS A 249 -14.65 0.67 4.01
CA CYS A 249 -16.04 1.12 4.13
C CYS A 249 -16.16 2.36 5.02
N ASN A 250 -15.34 2.47 6.08
CA ASN A 250 -15.34 3.66 6.96
C ASN A 250 -14.84 4.92 6.27
N GLN A 251 -14.08 4.78 5.18
CA GLN A 251 -13.58 5.88 4.36
C GLN A 251 -14.45 6.15 3.13
N CYS A 252 -15.49 5.35 2.90
CA CYS A 252 -16.39 5.54 1.77
C CYS A 252 -17.27 6.76 2.02
N THR A 253 -17.35 7.67 1.06
CA THR A 253 -18.22 8.86 1.12
C THR A 253 -19.68 8.46 1.34
N TYR A 254 -20.13 7.35 0.73
CA TYR A 254 -21.50 6.82 0.85
C TYR A 254 -21.69 5.85 2.04
N SER A 255 -20.83 5.93 3.06
CA SER A 255 -20.89 4.99 4.18
C SER A 255 -22.19 5.12 4.99
N GLU A 256 -22.78 6.31 5.05
CA GLU A 256 -24.01 6.55 5.83
C GLU A 256 -25.27 5.98 5.15
N GLU A 257 -25.30 6.02 3.82
CA GLU A 257 -26.36 5.49 2.97
C GLU A 257 -26.22 3.98 2.75
N CYS A 258 -24.99 3.46 2.77
CA CYS A 258 -24.70 2.07 2.44
C CYS A 258 -25.37 1.11 3.45
N PRO A 259 -26.31 0.25 3.02
CA PRO A 259 -27.07 -0.65 3.90
C PRO A 259 -26.19 -1.70 4.60
N ARG A 260 -24.95 -1.86 4.13
CA ARG A 260 -23.97 -2.84 4.62
C ARG A 260 -22.73 -2.20 5.23
N TYR A 261 -22.74 -0.88 5.42
CA TYR A 261 -21.88 -0.26 6.38
C TYR A 261 -22.33 -0.71 7.77
N ASP A 262 -21.39 -1.02 8.67
CA ASP A 262 -21.71 -1.14 10.10
C ASP A 262 -22.10 0.29 10.53
N LYS A 263 -23.35 0.68 10.24
CA LYS A 263 -23.85 2.02 10.50
C LYS A 263 -23.52 2.36 11.94
N LYS A 264 -22.97 3.56 12.15
CA LYS A 264 -22.78 4.12 13.50
C LYS A 264 -24.06 3.85 14.29
N TRP A 265 -23.90 3.24 15.44
CA TRP A 265 -25.02 2.86 16.30
C TRP A 265 -25.84 4.09 16.64
N SER A 266 -27.11 4.13 16.20
CA SER A 266 -28.02 5.21 16.56
C SER A 266 -28.34 5.17 18.05
N VAL A 267 -28.86 6.28 18.61
CA VAL A 267 -29.29 6.31 20.01
C VAL A 267 -30.40 5.28 20.25
N GLU A 268 -31.32 5.15 19.29
CA GLU A 268 -32.41 4.18 19.31
C GLU A 268 -31.91 2.74 19.17
N GLU A 269 -30.93 2.49 18.31
CA GLU A 269 -30.29 1.17 18.18
C GLU A 269 -29.59 0.77 19.47
N ASN A 270 -28.87 1.69 20.12
CA ASN A 270 -28.23 1.45 21.41
C ASN A 270 -29.24 1.16 22.50
N LYS A 271 -30.31 1.96 22.58
CA LYS A 271 -31.40 1.74 23.53
C LYS A 271 -32.05 0.37 23.33
N LYS A 272 -32.32 0.00 22.09
CA LYS A 272 -32.92 -1.29 21.74
C LYS A 272 -31.97 -2.46 22.02
N LEU A 273 -30.67 -2.28 21.78
CA LEU A 273 -29.65 -3.25 22.17
C LEU A 273 -29.64 -3.48 23.69
N ASP A 274 -29.64 -2.40 24.48
CA ASP A 274 -29.66 -2.47 25.94
C ASP A 274 -30.93 -3.16 26.45
N GLU A 275 -32.09 -2.83 25.89
CA GLU A 275 -33.38 -3.44 26.21
C GLU A 275 -33.39 -4.95 25.93
N GLU A 276 -32.97 -5.37 24.74
CA GLU A 276 -32.97 -6.79 24.35
C GLU A 276 -31.92 -7.60 25.11
N HIS A 277 -30.72 -7.05 25.28
CA HIS A 277 -29.67 -7.72 26.05
C HIS A 277 -30.06 -7.88 27.52
N SER A 278 -30.74 -6.89 28.11
CA SER A 278 -31.25 -6.96 29.49
C SER A 278 -32.37 -8.00 29.66
N LYS A 279 -33.10 -8.33 28.59
CA LYS A 279 -34.09 -9.43 28.58
C LYS A 279 -33.45 -10.82 28.48
N GLY A 280 -32.14 -10.90 28.26
CA GLY A 280 -31.43 -12.17 28.01
C GLY A 280 -31.61 -12.71 26.59
N THR A 281 -32.05 -11.87 25.64
CA THR A 281 -32.13 -12.22 24.21
C THR A 281 -30.74 -12.60 23.68
N SER A 282 -30.63 -13.67 22.88
CA SER A 282 -29.34 -14.13 22.35
C SER A 282 -28.73 -13.11 21.37
N ILE A 283 -27.40 -13.11 21.22
CA ILE A 283 -26.69 -12.18 20.33
C ILE A 283 -27.13 -12.36 18.86
N GLU A 284 -27.41 -13.61 18.46
CA GLU A 284 -27.92 -13.97 17.13
C GLU A 284 -29.31 -13.38 16.87
N GLU A 285 -30.20 -13.44 17.85
CA GLU A 285 -31.53 -12.86 17.76
C GLU A 285 -31.47 -11.33 17.76
N ILE A 286 -30.65 -10.71 18.62
CA ILE A 286 -30.42 -9.26 18.63
C ILE A 286 -29.88 -8.80 17.26
N ALA A 287 -28.93 -9.53 16.69
CA ALA A 287 -28.37 -9.24 15.37
C ALA A 287 -29.46 -9.23 14.29
N LYS A 288 -30.38 -10.21 14.32
CA LYS A 288 -31.53 -10.27 13.41
C LYS A 288 -32.52 -9.12 13.64
N ILE A 289 -32.81 -8.78 14.90
CA ILE A 289 -33.75 -7.70 15.28
C ILE A 289 -33.24 -6.32 14.83
N LEU A 290 -31.93 -6.10 14.90
CA LEU A 290 -31.29 -4.82 14.57
C LEU A 290 -30.75 -4.75 13.14
N GLY A 291 -30.78 -5.86 12.38
CA GLY A 291 -30.18 -5.92 11.05
C GLY A 291 -28.67 -5.71 11.06
N LYS A 292 -27.98 -6.14 12.13
CA LYS A 292 -26.52 -6.02 12.30
C LYS A 292 -25.88 -7.41 12.31
N THR A 293 -24.56 -7.48 12.26
CA THR A 293 -23.82 -8.74 12.45
C THR A 293 -23.63 -9.06 13.93
N THR A 294 -23.52 -10.34 14.30
CA THR A 294 -23.23 -10.77 15.68
C THR A 294 -21.92 -10.17 16.22
N ALA A 295 -20.91 -10.01 15.36
CA ALA A 295 -19.67 -9.33 15.69
C ALA A 295 -19.89 -7.84 16.02
N SER A 296 -20.77 -7.15 15.30
CA SER A 296 -21.14 -5.76 15.56
C SER A 296 -21.87 -5.60 16.89
N ILE A 297 -22.82 -6.49 17.19
CA ILE A 297 -23.52 -6.57 18.49
C ILE A 297 -22.51 -6.73 19.63
N ASN A 298 -21.63 -7.73 19.56
CA ASN A 298 -20.61 -8.00 20.57
C ASN A 298 -19.68 -6.80 20.79
N ARG A 299 -19.20 -6.18 19.71
CA ARG A 299 -18.35 -4.98 19.81
C ARG A 299 -19.07 -3.82 20.50
N GLN A 300 -20.36 -3.63 20.21
CA GLN A 300 -21.12 -2.54 20.80
C GLN A 300 -21.43 -2.77 22.28
N LEU A 301 -21.82 -3.98 22.67
CA LEU A 301 -22.02 -4.33 24.09
C LEU A 301 -20.73 -4.11 24.89
N ILE A 302 -19.58 -4.50 24.34
CA ILE A 302 -18.27 -4.24 24.95
C ILE A 302 -18.02 -2.74 25.09
N ARG A 303 -18.40 -1.94 24.08
CA ARG A 303 -18.20 -0.48 24.08
C ARG A 303 -19.13 0.22 25.08
N GLN A 304 -20.37 -0.22 25.22
CA GLN A 304 -21.31 0.28 26.22
C GLN A 304 -20.87 -0.08 27.64
N LYS A 305 -20.40 -1.32 27.85
CA LYS A 305 -19.85 -1.75 29.14
C LYS A 305 -18.56 -1.01 29.51
N TYR A 306 -17.71 -0.75 28.52
CA TYR A 306 -16.40 -0.10 28.72
C TYR A 306 -16.25 1.16 27.84
N PRO A 307 -16.92 2.27 28.20
CA PRO A 307 -16.98 3.49 27.38
C PRO A 307 -15.61 4.15 27.15
N LYS A 308 -14.61 3.86 28.00
CA LYS A 308 -13.24 4.36 27.87
C LYS A 308 -12.29 3.38 27.18
N HIS A 309 -12.81 2.36 26.48
CA HIS A 309 -11.96 1.45 25.74
C HIS A 309 -11.16 2.19 24.64
N GLY A 310 -9.83 2.07 24.66
CA GLY A 310 -8.93 2.73 23.71
C GLY A 310 -8.64 4.21 24.01
N GLN A 311 -9.29 4.82 25.01
CA GLN A 311 -8.97 6.20 25.42
C GLN A 311 -7.63 6.26 26.16
N ILE A 312 -6.91 7.36 26.00
CA ILE A 312 -5.69 7.66 26.76
C ILE A 312 -6.02 7.73 28.26
N TRP A 313 -5.08 7.31 29.12
CA TRP A 313 -5.23 7.39 30.57
C TRP A 313 -5.03 8.83 31.04
N SER A 314 -6.08 9.45 31.58
CA SER A 314 -5.95 10.74 32.27
C SER A 314 -5.29 10.58 33.64
N GLU A 315 -4.67 11.62 34.14
CA GLU A 315 -4.11 11.64 35.51
C GLU A 315 -5.18 11.32 36.56
N ARG A 316 -6.42 11.81 36.37
CA ARG A 316 -7.56 11.48 37.21
C ARG A 316 -7.89 9.98 37.21
N ASP A 317 -7.85 9.34 36.04
CA ASP A 317 -8.08 7.89 35.92
C ASP A 317 -6.98 7.10 36.62
N ILE A 318 -5.72 7.53 36.48
CA ILE A 318 -4.55 6.90 37.13
C ILE A 318 -4.67 7.00 38.65
N ASN A 319 -4.94 8.19 39.19
CA ASN A 319 -5.11 8.39 40.63
C ASN A 319 -6.28 7.56 41.20
N ARG A 320 -7.39 7.48 40.45
CA ARG A 320 -8.54 6.65 40.84
C ARG A 320 -8.23 5.16 40.79
N LEU A 321 -7.51 4.71 39.76
CA LEU A 321 -7.03 3.34 39.65
C LEU A 321 -6.17 2.95 40.86
N THR A 322 -5.11 3.73 41.14
CA THR A 322 -4.19 3.48 42.25
C THR A 322 -4.92 3.43 43.59
N LYS A 323 -5.87 4.36 43.82
CA LYS A 323 -6.69 4.38 45.05
C LYS A 323 -7.59 3.16 45.19
N LEU A 324 -8.25 2.72 44.12
CA LEU A 324 -9.12 1.54 44.17
C LEU A 324 -8.31 0.27 44.37
N PHE A 325 -7.14 0.20 43.72
CA PHE A 325 -6.23 -0.94 43.85
C PHE A 325 -5.65 -1.05 45.26
N SER A 326 -5.21 0.05 45.87
CA SER A 326 -4.69 0.04 47.26
C SER A 326 -5.75 -0.32 48.32
N GLN A 327 -7.04 -0.23 47.95
CA GLN A 327 -8.16 -0.71 48.76
C GLN A 327 -8.47 -2.20 48.54
N ASN A 328 -7.60 -2.94 47.84
CA ASN A 328 -7.76 -4.36 47.49
C ASN A 328 -9.09 -4.67 46.79
N LYS A 329 -9.57 -3.76 45.93
CA LYS A 329 -10.76 -4.01 45.12
C LYS A 329 -10.45 -5.01 44.00
N GLU A 330 -11.40 -5.88 43.69
CA GLU A 330 -11.26 -6.84 42.59
C GLU A 330 -11.11 -6.14 41.23
N MET A 331 -10.36 -6.75 40.31
CA MET A 331 -10.07 -6.19 38.99
C MET A 331 -11.34 -5.93 38.16
N SER A 332 -12.33 -6.83 38.28
CA SER A 332 -13.67 -6.69 37.69
C SER A 332 -14.37 -5.43 38.17
N TYR A 333 -14.37 -5.18 39.48
CA TYR A 333 -14.93 -3.99 40.08
C TYR A 333 -14.19 -2.72 39.63
N ILE A 334 -12.86 -2.74 39.59
CA ILE A 334 -12.06 -1.60 39.12
C ILE A 334 -12.38 -1.29 37.65
N ALA A 335 -12.48 -2.31 36.81
CA ALA A 335 -12.84 -2.21 35.40
C ALA A 335 -14.21 -1.55 35.20
N ASP A 336 -15.22 -1.99 35.95
CA ASP A 336 -16.58 -1.44 35.90
C ASP A 336 -16.59 0.03 36.39
N VAL A 337 -15.90 0.35 37.48
CA VAL A 337 -15.84 1.72 38.03
C VAL A 337 -15.12 2.70 37.10
N LEU A 338 -14.10 2.25 36.38
CA LEU A 338 -13.34 3.08 35.46
C LEU A 338 -13.90 3.05 34.03
N GLY A 339 -14.85 2.18 33.74
CA GLY A 339 -15.39 1.99 32.39
C GLY A 339 -14.34 1.52 31.39
N ARG A 340 -13.40 0.67 31.82
CA ARG A 340 -12.29 0.14 31.01
C ARG A 340 -12.26 -1.38 31.11
N LYS A 341 -11.79 -2.08 30.07
CA LYS A 341 -11.66 -3.55 30.11
C LYS A 341 -10.71 -4.00 31.24
N PRO A 342 -10.96 -5.14 31.91
CA PRO A 342 -10.06 -5.68 32.92
C PRO A 342 -8.60 -5.79 32.46
N THR A 343 -8.38 -6.23 31.21
CA THR A 343 -7.03 -6.32 30.62
C THR A 343 -6.34 -4.96 30.48
N ALA A 344 -7.10 -3.88 30.25
CA ALA A 344 -6.55 -2.53 30.19
C ALA A 344 -6.18 -2.02 31.60
N ILE A 345 -6.96 -2.39 32.62
CA ILE A 345 -6.64 -2.10 34.03
C ILE A 345 -5.34 -2.81 34.43
N GLU A 346 -5.26 -4.10 34.16
CA GLU A 346 -4.10 -4.94 34.44
C GLU A 346 -2.83 -4.39 33.78
N ASN A 347 -2.87 -4.14 32.46
CA ASN A 347 -1.74 -3.54 31.75
C ASN A 347 -1.32 -2.20 32.38
N LYS A 348 -2.28 -1.36 32.78
CA LYS A 348 -1.94 -0.06 33.39
C LYS A 348 -1.36 -0.19 34.79
N LEU A 349 -1.83 -1.15 35.59
CA LEU A 349 -1.23 -1.45 36.89
C LEU A 349 0.20 -1.98 36.74
N MET A 350 0.48 -2.77 35.69
CA MET A 350 1.84 -3.19 35.35
C MET A 350 2.72 -2.00 34.96
N ASP A 351 2.22 -1.07 34.12
CA ASP A 351 2.97 0.15 33.74
C ASP A 351 3.31 1.04 34.95
N LEU A 352 2.49 1.01 36.00
CA LEU A 352 2.69 1.75 37.24
C LEU A 352 3.51 0.97 38.28
N SER A 353 3.97 -0.24 37.95
CA SER A 353 4.69 -1.14 38.86
C SER A 353 3.92 -1.45 40.15
N LEU A 354 2.58 -1.43 40.12
CA LEU A 354 1.72 -1.72 41.27
C LEU A 354 1.36 -3.20 41.36
N ILE A 355 1.40 -3.90 40.23
CA ILE A 355 1.43 -5.35 40.17
C ILE A 355 2.69 -5.76 39.43
N GLU A 356 3.32 -6.82 39.91
CA GLU A 356 4.35 -7.45 39.11
C GLU A 356 3.70 -7.96 37.83
N LYS A 357 4.43 -7.87 36.72
CA LYS A 357 4.05 -8.55 35.50
C LYS A 357 4.08 -10.04 35.82
N THR A 358 2.95 -10.60 36.23
CA THR A 358 2.80 -12.03 36.32
C THR A 358 2.95 -12.50 34.89
N ASN A 359 4.14 -12.94 34.55
CA ASN A 359 4.47 -13.63 33.32
C ASN A 359 3.78 -15.01 33.35
N ASN A 360 2.48 -15.04 33.64
CA ASN A 360 1.60 -16.16 33.38
C ASN A 360 1.34 -16.17 31.87
N TYR A 361 2.44 -16.28 31.14
CA TYR A 361 2.45 -16.84 29.82
C TYR A 361 1.69 -18.16 29.89
N SER A 362 0.87 -18.42 28.88
CA SER A 362 0.24 -19.73 28.77
C SER A 362 1.33 -20.80 28.91
N PRO A 363 1.04 -21.99 29.46
CA PRO A 363 2.04 -23.06 29.59
C PRO A 363 2.81 -23.32 28.29
N ALA A 364 2.15 -23.14 27.14
CA ALA A 364 2.76 -23.21 25.82
C ALA A 364 3.80 -22.10 25.55
N VAL A 365 3.52 -20.85 25.90
CA VAL A 365 4.49 -19.75 25.74
C VAL A 365 5.68 -19.94 26.71
N GLU A 366 5.44 -20.47 27.91
CA GLU A 366 6.52 -20.73 28.86
C GLU A 366 7.41 -21.90 28.41
N GLU A 367 6.84 -22.91 27.75
CA GLU A 367 7.60 -23.97 27.08
C GLU A 367 8.48 -23.42 25.95
N VAL A 368 7.93 -22.54 25.10
CA VAL A 368 8.70 -21.85 24.05
C VAL A 368 9.82 -21.00 24.64
N ARG A 369 9.61 -20.34 25.78
CA ARG A 369 10.65 -19.53 26.45
C ARG A 369 11.77 -20.37 27.07
N LYS A 370 11.49 -21.61 27.47
CA LYS A 370 12.54 -22.54 27.92
C LYS A 370 13.50 -22.89 26.79
N GLU A 371 12.99 -23.01 25.57
CA GLU A 371 13.79 -23.28 24.37
C GLU A 371 14.42 -21.99 23.79
N PHE A 372 13.68 -20.87 23.83
CA PHE A 372 14.08 -19.57 23.26
C PHE A 372 13.92 -18.44 24.29
N PRO A 373 14.89 -18.25 25.19
CA PRO A 373 14.85 -17.24 26.25
C PRO A 373 14.53 -15.81 25.78
N LYS A 374 14.95 -15.43 24.57
CA LYS A 374 14.73 -14.10 23.97
C LYS A 374 13.45 -13.99 23.14
N TYR A 375 12.56 -14.98 23.13
CA TYR A 375 11.32 -15.00 22.32
C TYR A 375 10.47 -13.70 22.44
N LEU A 376 10.36 -13.13 23.65
CA LEU A 376 9.56 -11.92 23.92
C LEU A 376 10.39 -10.70 24.28
N THR A 377 11.71 -10.83 24.30
CA THR A 377 12.60 -9.69 24.52
C THR A 377 12.54 -8.80 23.28
N PRO A 378 12.41 -7.47 23.40
CA PRO A 378 12.56 -6.57 22.26
C PRO A 378 13.88 -6.81 21.52
N TRP A 379 13.91 -6.56 20.22
CA TRP A 379 15.16 -6.60 19.45
C TRP A 379 16.00 -5.41 19.85
N ASP A 380 17.16 -5.68 20.45
CA ASP A 380 18.18 -4.65 20.64
C ASP A 380 19.04 -4.51 19.37
N GLU A 381 19.87 -3.47 19.34
CA GLU A 381 20.72 -3.15 18.19
C GLU A 381 21.73 -4.28 17.90
N GLY A 382 22.30 -4.88 18.93
CA GLY A 382 23.24 -5.99 18.80
C GLY A 382 22.60 -7.24 18.20
N ASP A 383 21.38 -7.57 18.62
CA ASP A 383 20.58 -8.66 18.04
C ASP A 383 20.28 -8.41 16.56
N ILE A 384 20.02 -7.15 16.16
CA ILE A 384 19.76 -6.78 14.76
C ILE A 384 21.03 -6.89 13.91
N VAL A 385 22.14 -6.33 14.37
CA VAL A 385 23.44 -6.42 13.66
C VAL A 385 23.81 -7.90 13.46
N LYS A 386 23.75 -8.69 14.54
CA LYS A 386 24.08 -10.12 14.49
C LYS A 386 23.13 -10.91 13.59
N LEU A 387 21.83 -10.58 13.58
CA LEU A 387 20.85 -11.18 12.66
C LEU A 387 21.25 -10.94 11.19
N VAL A 388 21.57 -9.68 10.84
CA VAL A 388 21.92 -9.28 9.48
C VAL A 388 23.23 -9.93 9.06
N GLU A 389 24.26 -9.90 9.91
CA GLU A 389 25.55 -10.58 9.69
C GLU A 389 25.36 -12.07 9.41
N MET A 390 24.64 -12.79 10.29
CA MET A 390 24.42 -14.22 10.13
C MET A 390 23.59 -14.57 8.88
N PHE A 391 22.65 -13.70 8.50
CA PHE A 391 21.89 -13.86 7.27
C PHE A 391 22.78 -13.71 6.04
N HIS A 392 23.70 -12.73 6.03
CA HIS A 392 24.68 -12.56 4.95
C HIS A 392 25.73 -13.66 4.90
N GLU A 393 26.08 -14.25 6.04
CA GLU A 393 26.89 -15.48 6.12
C GLU A 393 26.15 -16.74 5.61
N LYS A 394 24.91 -16.59 5.14
CA LYS A 394 24.03 -17.67 4.66
C LYS A 394 23.75 -18.74 5.72
N LYS A 395 23.77 -18.38 7.01
CA LYS A 395 23.28 -19.29 8.05
C LYS A 395 21.80 -19.57 7.81
N SER A 396 21.40 -20.81 8.04
CA SER A 396 19.99 -21.18 7.98
C SER A 396 19.18 -20.45 9.05
N ILE A 397 17.88 -20.24 8.81
CA ILE A 397 16.95 -19.64 9.78
C ILE A 397 16.97 -20.40 11.11
N ASP A 398 17.19 -21.72 11.06
CA ASP A 398 17.29 -22.59 12.23
C ASP A 398 18.53 -22.27 13.06
N GLU A 399 19.69 -22.12 12.42
CA GLU A 399 20.93 -21.73 13.10
C GLU A 399 20.81 -20.33 13.71
N ILE A 400 20.28 -19.36 12.95
CA ILE A 400 20.05 -17.99 13.41
C ILE A 400 19.10 -17.99 14.63
N SER A 401 18.03 -18.79 14.58
CA SER A 401 17.05 -18.94 15.65
C SER A 401 17.68 -19.43 16.94
N HIS A 402 18.55 -20.45 16.88
CA HIS A 402 19.25 -20.96 18.06
C HIS A 402 20.30 -19.97 18.58
N ILE A 403 21.08 -19.33 17.69
CA ILE A 403 22.14 -18.39 18.10
C ILE A 403 21.59 -17.12 18.74
N LEU A 404 20.45 -16.63 18.26
CA LEU A 404 19.79 -15.45 18.84
C LEU A 404 18.78 -15.82 19.92
N GLU A 405 18.62 -17.10 20.26
CA GLU A 405 17.67 -17.58 21.26
C GLU A 405 16.24 -17.08 21.01
N ARG A 406 15.86 -16.98 19.73
CA ARG A 406 14.57 -16.47 19.25
C ARG A 406 13.94 -17.48 18.33
N THR A 407 12.62 -17.61 18.37
CA THR A 407 11.89 -18.54 17.46
C THR A 407 12.15 -18.23 15.99
N LYS A 408 12.14 -19.27 15.13
CA LYS A 408 12.24 -19.16 13.66
C LYS A 408 11.29 -18.12 13.08
N TYR A 409 10.04 -18.09 13.57
CA TYR A 409 9.05 -17.10 13.16
C TYR A 409 9.48 -15.66 13.50
N GLY A 410 10.05 -15.45 14.69
CA GLY A 410 10.60 -14.15 15.10
C GLY A 410 11.74 -13.69 14.19
N ILE A 411 12.61 -14.62 13.78
CA ILE A 411 13.69 -14.37 12.81
C ILE A 411 13.10 -13.95 11.45
N ILE A 412 12.21 -14.76 10.87
CA ILE A 412 11.57 -14.49 9.57
C ILE A 412 10.85 -13.14 9.57
N ALA A 413 10.01 -12.88 10.57
CA ALA A 413 9.25 -11.64 10.66
C ALA A 413 10.17 -10.41 10.80
N LYS A 414 11.34 -10.56 11.44
CA LYS A 414 12.32 -9.47 11.54
C LYS A 414 13.06 -9.27 10.21
N LEU A 415 13.46 -10.33 9.52
CA LEU A 415 14.08 -10.25 8.18
C LEU A 415 13.12 -9.66 7.14
N GLU A 416 11.82 -10.01 7.16
CA GLU A 416 10.78 -9.42 6.30
C GLU A 416 10.68 -7.90 6.52
N ARG A 417 10.68 -7.46 7.79
CA ARG A 417 10.63 -6.02 8.14
C ARG A 417 11.88 -5.25 7.74
N LEU A 418 13.03 -5.93 7.71
CA LEU A 418 14.29 -5.36 7.23
C LEU A 418 14.40 -5.42 5.69
N GLY A 419 13.42 -6.00 4.99
CA GLY A 419 13.45 -6.14 3.53
C GLY A 419 14.46 -7.17 3.02
N LEU A 420 15.05 -7.99 3.90
CA LEU A 420 16.08 -8.97 3.54
C LEU A 420 15.48 -10.25 2.92
N ILE A 421 14.19 -10.51 3.17
CA ILE A 421 13.43 -11.58 2.53
C ILE A 421 12.06 -11.06 2.09
N LYS A 422 11.53 -11.60 0.99
CA LYS A 422 10.19 -11.25 0.49
C LYS A 422 9.12 -11.85 1.41
N THR A 423 8.07 -11.07 1.69
CA THR A 423 6.92 -11.55 2.46
C THR A 423 6.26 -12.71 1.74
N SER A 424 6.30 -13.91 2.33
CA SER A 424 5.63 -15.05 1.70
C SER A 424 4.11 -14.88 1.78
N ALA A 425 3.36 -15.21 0.73
CA ALA A 425 1.89 -15.15 0.76
C ALA A 425 1.27 -16.05 1.86
N ALA A 426 2.05 -16.98 2.42
CA ALA A 426 1.67 -17.82 3.55
C ALA A 426 1.67 -17.07 4.90
N SER A 427 2.52 -16.06 5.10
CA SER A 427 2.56 -15.28 6.35
C SER A 427 1.35 -14.32 6.48
N VAL A 428 0.77 -13.90 5.34
CA VAL A 428 -0.39 -12.98 5.30
C VAL A 428 -1.72 -13.68 5.59
N LYS A 429 -1.86 -14.98 5.28
CA LYS A 429 -3.14 -15.72 5.44
C LYS A 429 -3.42 -16.26 6.84
N MET A 430 -2.50 -16.13 7.81
CA MET A 430 -2.58 -16.82 9.10
C MET A 430 -3.22 -16.03 10.26
N CYS A 431 -3.68 -14.79 10.03
CA CYS A 431 -4.25 -13.93 11.09
C CYS A 431 -5.79 -13.97 11.21
N ASP A 432 -6.50 -14.38 10.16
CA ASP A 432 -7.96 -14.17 10.09
C ASP A 432 -8.83 -15.26 10.75
N ALA A 433 -8.25 -16.40 11.16
CA ALA A 433 -9.02 -17.56 11.62
C ALA A 433 -8.86 -17.94 13.12
N CYS A 434 -8.04 -17.23 13.89
CA CYS A 434 -7.65 -17.66 15.25
C CYS A 434 -8.08 -16.63 16.31
N ASN A 435 -9.14 -16.91 17.07
CA ASN A 435 -9.59 -16.05 18.18
C ASN A 435 -8.73 -16.13 19.46
N SER A 436 -7.59 -16.85 19.46
CA SER A 436 -6.61 -16.77 20.55
C SER A 436 -5.17 -16.91 20.06
N ARG A 437 -4.28 -16.08 20.62
CA ARG A 437 -2.84 -16.02 20.30
C ARG A 437 -2.08 -17.31 20.67
N ASP A 438 -2.55 -18.05 21.67
CA ASP A 438 -1.79 -19.16 22.26
C ASP A 438 -1.80 -20.46 21.44
N ASN A 439 -2.86 -20.71 20.65
CA ASN A 439 -2.98 -21.96 19.88
C ASN A 439 -2.20 -21.94 18.54
N CYS A 440 -1.73 -20.78 18.09
CA CYS A 440 -1.04 -20.65 16.81
C CYS A 440 0.41 -21.18 16.88
N ALA A 441 1.10 -21.00 18.01
CA ALA A 441 2.52 -21.35 18.16
C ALA A 441 2.80 -22.86 18.04
N LEU A 442 1.90 -23.71 18.54
CA LEU A 442 2.08 -25.17 18.60
C LEU A 442 1.96 -25.88 17.23
N ASN A 443 1.16 -25.35 16.30
CA ASN A 443 0.95 -25.97 14.99
C ASN A 443 1.99 -25.55 13.92
N LEU A 444 2.72 -24.47 14.15
CA LEU A 444 3.73 -23.93 13.21
C LEU A 444 5.03 -24.75 13.19
N ASN A 445 5.48 -25.30 14.33
CA ASN A 445 6.76 -26.03 14.41
C ASN A 445 6.77 -27.39 13.70
N LYS A 446 5.61 -27.96 13.33
CA LYS A 446 5.54 -29.29 12.68
C LYS A 446 5.57 -29.27 11.14
N ARG A 447 5.42 -28.11 10.49
CA ARG A 447 5.16 -28.05 9.03
C ARG A 447 6.29 -27.52 8.14
N ILE A 448 7.38 -26.99 8.70
CA ILE A 448 8.46 -26.32 7.95
C ILE A 448 9.71 -27.22 7.85
N TYR A 449 9.53 -28.50 7.48
CA TYR A 449 10.62 -29.43 7.20
C TYR A 449 10.52 -29.95 5.76
N SER A 450 10.72 -29.06 4.78
CA SER A 450 11.06 -29.45 3.40
C SER A 450 11.39 -28.24 2.53
N SER A 451 12.49 -28.34 1.77
CA SER A 451 12.97 -27.53 0.64
C SER A 451 13.95 -26.35 0.90
N SER A 452 15.23 -26.73 0.88
CA SER A 452 16.36 -26.26 0.04
C SER A 452 16.54 -24.78 -0.35
N GLU A 453 17.68 -24.25 0.11
CA GLU A 453 18.82 -23.62 -0.62
C GLU A 453 18.57 -22.97 -2.00
N ASP A 454 18.88 -21.67 -2.09
CA ASP A 454 19.79 -21.10 -3.11
C ASP A 454 20.21 -19.66 -2.70
N GLY A 455 21.49 -19.33 -2.90
CA GLY A 455 22.14 -18.12 -2.39
C GLY A 455 22.22 -16.95 -3.38
N ILE A 456 22.29 -15.72 -2.86
CA ILE A 456 22.53 -14.48 -3.63
C ILE A 456 23.56 -13.57 -2.93
N SER A 457 24.20 -12.76 -3.77
CA SER A 457 25.39 -11.91 -3.70
C SER A 457 25.29 -10.61 -2.87
N ILE A 458 26.49 -10.10 -2.59
CA ILE A 458 26.97 -8.93 -1.82
C ILE A 458 26.66 -7.60 -2.55
N ASP A 459 26.17 -6.56 -1.86
CA ASP A 459 26.94 -5.35 -1.47
C ASP A 459 26.09 -4.28 -0.76
N LYS A 460 26.78 -3.43 0.03
CA LYS A 460 26.39 -2.16 0.69
C LYS A 460 26.04 -2.19 2.20
N GLN A 461 26.99 -1.62 2.95
CA GLN A 461 26.96 -1.29 4.38
C GLN A 461 26.36 0.09 4.66
N ASN A 462 25.71 0.15 5.83
CA ASN A 462 25.55 1.27 6.79
C ASN A 462 24.82 2.54 6.34
N ASP A 463 23.60 2.72 6.85
CA ASP A 463 22.94 4.02 6.91
C ASP A 463 22.11 4.21 8.19
N ALA A 464 21.96 5.47 8.59
CA ALA A 464 21.19 6.03 9.71
C ALA A 464 21.91 6.21 11.07
N SER A 465 22.79 7.22 11.14
CA SER A 465 23.00 7.98 12.38
C SER A 465 22.46 9.41 12.19
N LEU A 466 21.67 9.90 13.14
CA LEU A 466 21.09 11.26 13.13
C LEU A 466 22.21 12.32 13.14
N TRP A 467 21.98 13.44 12.43
CA TRP A 467 22.86 14.61 12.41
C TRP A 467 22.82 15.35 13.74
N ASN A 468 23.98 15.69 14.31
CA ASN A 468 24.07 16.60 15.43
C ASN A 468 24.47 18.03 14.98
N GLU A 469 24.24 19.04 15.84
CA GLU A 469 24.50 20.44 15.49
C GLU A 469 25.98 20.72 15.13
N GLU A 470 26.93 19.99 15.72
CA GLU A 470 28.36 20.14 15.40
C GLU A 470 28.67 19.63 13.99
N GLU A 471 28.11 18.47 13.60
CA GLU A 471 28.24 17.90 12.26
C GLU A 471 27.64 18.84 11.19
N VAL A 472 26.45 19.37 11.45
CA VAL A 472 25.76 20.33 10.54
C VAL A 472 26.57 21.61 10.39
N THR A 473 27.12 22.13 11.50
CA THR A 473 27.95 23.34 11.50
C THR A 473 29.26 23.11 10.75
N LEU A 474 29.92 21.98 10.98
CA LEU A 474 31.17 21.61 10.30
C LEU A 474 30.96 21.46 8.81
N MET A 475 29.88 20.77 8.40
CA MET A 475 29.50 20.61 7.00
C MET A 475 29.28 21.95 6.31
N ARG A 476 28.48 22.85 6.90
CA ARG A 476 28.21 24.18 6.34
C ARG A 476 29.49 24.99 6.12
N ASN A 477 30.38 24.99 7.11
CA ASN A 477 31.63 25.73 7.04
C ASN A 477 32.55 25.16 5.95
N LYS A 478 32.74 23.83 5.95
CA LYS A 478 33.61 23.15 4.98
C LYS A 478 33.09 23.25 3.54
N PHE A 479 31.78 23.13 3.36
CA PHE A 479 31.17 23.35 2.05
C PHE A 479 31.35 24.79 1.55
N SER A 480 31.22 25.77 2.45
CA SER A 480 31.47 27.19 2.13
C SER A 480 32.94 27.49 1.81
N GLU A 481 33.87 26.65 2.26
CA GLU A 481 35.31 26.68 1.90
C GLU A 481 35.59 26.06 0.52
N GLY A 482 34.57 25.51 -0.16
CA GLY A 482 34.70 24.88 -1.48
C GLY A 482 35.05 23.39 -1.44
N ILE A 483 34.94 22.74 -0.28
CA ILE A 483 35.11 21.29 -0.16
C ILE A 483 33.91 20.57 -0.79
N ASP A 484 34.16 19.60 -1.66
CA ASP A 484 33.11 18.85 -2.35
C ASP A 484 32.40 17.83 -1.45
N THR A 485 31.29 17.26 -1.94
CA THR A 485 30.44 16.36 -1.16
C THR A 485 31.10 15.01 -0.86
N ILE A 486 32.07 14.58 -1.66
CA ILE A 486 32.84 13.35 -1.46
C ILE A 486 33.84 13.55 -0.31
N GLU A 487 34.57 14.66 -0.32
CA GLU A 487 35.52 14.99 0.72
C GLU A 487 34.81 15.27 2.05
N LEU A 488 33.65 15.93 2.03
CA LEU A 488 32.77 16.09 3.19
C LEU A 488 32.27 14.75 3.77
N ALA A 489 31.88 13.80 2.91
CA ALA A 489 31.47 12.46 3.32
C ALA A 489 32.59 11.75 4.11
N ASN A 490 33.83 11.87 3.63
CA ASN A 490 35.01 11.34 4.31
C ASN A 490 35.29 12.05 5.64
N ILE A 491 35.20 13.39 5.68
CA ILE A 491 35.42 14.19 6.91
C ILE A 491 34.42 13.81 8.00
N LEU A 492 33.13 13.70 7.64
CA LEU A 492 32.04 13.45 8.59
C LEU A 492 31.79 11.95 8.83
N ARG A 493 32.48 11.08 8.09
CA ARG A 493 32.25 9.62 8.09
C ARG A 493 30.78 9.28 7.84
N LYS A 494 30.16 9.99 6.91
CA LYS A 494 28.78 9.79 6.44
C LYS A 494 28.82 9.36 4.98
N ASN A 495 27.72 8.82 4.47
CA ASN A 495 27.62 8.61 3.02
C ASN A 495 27.41 9.95 2.29
N GLN A 496 27.90 10.04 1.05
CA GLN A 496 27.81 11.23 0.22
C GLN A 496 26.35 11.69 0.00
N THR A 497 25.43 10.75 -0.18
CA THR A 497 24.00 11.06 -0.39
C THR A 497 23.36 11.75 0.82
N SER A 498 23.79 11.43 2.03
CA SER A 498 23.32 12.01 3.29
C SER A 498 23.86 13.44 3.44
N ILE A 499 25.11 13.68 3.04
CA ILE A 499 25.71 15.01 2.94
C ILE A 499 24.90 15.87 1.96
N GLU A 500 24.62 15.36 0.76
CA GLU A 500 23.86 16.07 -0.27
C GLU A 500 22.44 16.41 0.19
N LYS A 501 21.73 15.47 0.83
CA LYS A 501 20.40 15.71 1.42
C LYS A 501 20.40 16.82 2.47
N GLU A 502 21.38 16.81 3.36
CA GLU A 502 21.46 17.83 4.41
C GLU A 502 21.86 19.18 3.81
N LEU A 503 22.77 19.23 2.84
CA LEU A 503 23.12 20.47 2.11
C LEU A 503 21.93 21.06 1.35
N ILE A 504 21.06 20.23 0.74
CA ILE A 504 19.78 20.67 0.14
C ILE A 504 18.85 21.23 1.22
N THR A 505 18.72 20.54 2.35
CA THR A 505 17.89 20.98 3.48
C THR A 505 18.34 22.32 4.05
N LEU A 506 19.66 22.58 4.02
CA LEU A 506 20.27 23.84 4.42
C LEU A 506 20.21 24.95 3.34
N GLY A 507 19.72 24.64 2.13
CA GLY A 507 19.69 25.59 1.00
C GLY A 507 21.08 25.97 0.48
N LEU A 508 22.10 25.12 0.69
CA LEU A 508 23.48 25.38 0.27
C LEU A 508 23.78 24.85 -1.13
N ILE A 509 23.01 23.88 -1.59
CA ILE A 509 22.98 23.45 -2.99
C ILE A 509 21.54 23.54 -3.48
N ASP A 510 21.36 24.09 -4.68
CA ASP A 510 20.10 23.94 -5.39
C ASP A 510 19.91 22.45 -5.70
N CYS A 511 18.67 21.97 -5.59
CA CYS A 511 18.29 20.62 -6.01
C CYS A 511 18.32 20.48 -7.55
N SER A 512 19.40 20.89 -8.18
CA SER A 512 19.63 20.72 -9.60
C SER A 512 20.18 19.32 -9.86
N LEU A 513 19.29 18.33 -9.76
CA LEU A 513 19.44 16.98 -10.33
C LEU A 513 19.67 17.00 -11.88
N HIS A 514 19.78 18.18 -12.48
CA HIS A 514 19.90 18.37 -13.93
C HIS A 514 21.31 18.20 -14.52
N LYS A 515 22.37 17.96 -13.73
CA LYS A 515 23.74 17.92 -14.29
C LYS A 515 24.45 16.56 -14.30
N THR A 516 23.94 15.52 -13.65
CA THR A 516 24.70 14.26 -13.50
C THR A 516 24.14 13.05 -14.25
N MET A 517 22.90 13.10 -14.78
CA MET A 517 22.38 11.99 -15.59
C MET A 517 23.20 11.70 -16.88
N PRO A 518 23.67 12.70 -17.66
CA PRO A 518 24.33 12.42 -18.94
C PRO A 518 25.73 11.79 -18.85
N GLU A 519 26.37 11.82 -17.67
CA GLU A 519 27.77 11.35 -17.53
C GLU A 519 27.88 9.95 -16.90
N MET A 520 26.77 9.35 -16.45
CA MET A 520 26.75 8.07 -15.74
C MET A 520 25.96 6.94 -16.43
N LEU A 521 25.19 7.25 -17.46
CA LEU A 521 24.53 6.31 -18.38
C LEU A 521 25.18 6.39 -19.76
#